data_AF-W6PTL2-F1
#
_entry.id   AF-W6PTL2-F1
#
_cell.length_a   1.000
_cell.length_b   1.000
_cell.length_c   1.000
_cell.angle_alpha   90.00
_cell.angle_beta   90.00
_cell.angle_gamma   90.00
#
_symmetry.space_group_name_H-M   'P 1'
#
loop_
_entity.id
_entity.type
_entity.pdbx_description
1 polymer ?
#
loop_
_entity_poly.entity_id
_entity_poly.type
_entity_poly.pdbx_seq_one_letter_code
_entity_poly.pdbx_strand_id
1 'polypeptide(L)'
;MQSTVLLEKEVSDLRATNEKQKQKCTRSQRQIHSEEGLSVQEASQLITAPVEVAEAPPRAQRRRPSLPLQPRTRALPTCGLCKTQGHRRDTCPNR
;
A
#
# COMPACT_ATOMS: atom_id res chain seq x y z
N MET A 1 8.50 25.69 -44.00
CA MET A 1 9.62 25.10 -43.24
C MET A 1 9.34 24.96 -41.74
N GLN A 2 8.52 25.80 -41.10
CA GLN A 2 8.17 25.60 -39.67
C GLN A 2 7.16 24.47 -39.42
N SER A 3 6.27 24.22 -40.39
CA SER A 3 5.26 23.17 -40.33
C SER A 3 5.84 21.76 -40.24
N THR A 4 6.96 21.49 -40.91
CA THR A 4 7.61 20.18 -40.90
C THR A 4 8.18 19.84 -39.52
N VAL A 5 8.79 20.83 -38.85
CA VAL A 5 9.34 20.66 -37.50
C VAL A 5 8.24 20.40 -36.46
N LEU A 6 7.08 21.04 -36.61
CA LEU A 6 5.93 20.80 -35.73
C LEU A 6 5.37 19.40 -35.93
N LEU A 7 5.20 18.98 -37.18
CA LEU A 7 4.73 17.63 -37.52
C LEU A 7 5.70 16.53 -37.05
N GLU A 8 7.00 16.73 -37.17
CA GLU A 8 8.00 15.79 -36.68
C GLU A 8 7.93 15.60 -35.15
N LYS A 9 7.73 16.69 -34.41
CA LYS A 9 7.53 16.65 -32.96
C LYS A 9 6.24 15.91 -32.60
N GLU A 10 5.15 16.23 -33.28
CA GLU A 10 3.85 15.62 -33.03
C GLU A 10 3.87 14.10 -33.34
N VAL A 11 4.52 13.69 -34.42
CA VAL A 11 4.73 12.27 -34.73
C VAL A 11 5.60 11.58 -33.68
N SER A 12 6.64 12.26 -33.17
CA SER A 12 7.49 11.73 -32.11
C SER A 12 6.71 11.52 -30.80
N ASP A 13 5.90 12.51 -30.40
CA ASP A 13 5.08 12.47 -29.20
C ASP A 13 3.98 11.39 -29.31
N LEU A 14 3.36 11.25 -30.47
CA LEU A 14 2.39 10.19 -30.75
C LEU A 14 3.03 8.79 -30.65
N ARG A 15 4.24 8.60 -31.17
CA ARG A 15 4.96 7.32 -31.03
C ARG A 15 5.30 7.02 -29.58
N ALA A 16 5.81 8.01 -28.83
CA ALA A 16 6.16 7.84 -27.43
C ALA A 16 4.94 7.52 -26.55
N THR A 17 3.79 8.14 -26.80
CA THR A 17 2.55 7.85 -26.07
C THR A 17 2.00 6.46 -26.40
N ASN A 18 2.03 6.06 -27.68
CA ASN A 18 1.60 4.73 -28.12
C ASN A 18 2.48 3.62 -27.51
N GLU A 19 3.80 3.83 -27.48
CA GLU A 19 4.73 2.86 -26.89
C GLU A 19 4.50 2.70 -25.38
N LYS A 20 4.29 3.81 -24.65
CA LYS A 20 3.91 3.75 -23.22
C LYS A 20 2.60 3.01 -23.01
N GLN A 21 1.60 3.22 -23.85
CA GLN A 21 0.33 2.49 -23.77
C GLN A 21 0.54 0.99 -24.02
N LYS A 22 1.31 0.61 -25.03
CA LYS A 22 1.65 -0.79 -25.30
C LYS A 22 2.34 -1.43 -24.12
N GLN A 23 3.38 -0.79 -23.56
CA GLN A 23 4.07 -1.27 -22.37
C GLN A 23 3.13 -1.44 -21.17
N LYS A 24 2.20 -0.49 -20.95
CA LYS A 24 1.17 -0.61 -19.90
C LYS A 24 0.21 -1.76 -20.15
N CYS A 25 -0.30 -1.91 -21.37
CA CYS A 25 -1.18 -3.02 -21.73
C CYS A 25 -0.48 -4.35 -21.53
N THR A 26 0.76 -4.50 -22.03
CA THR A 26 1.57 -5.70 -21.80
C THR A 26 1.78 -5.96 -20.31
N ARG A 27 2.11 -4.94 -19.51
CA ARG A 27 2.27 -5.11 -18.05
C ARG A 27 0.97 -5.52 -17.36
N SER A 28 -0.16 -4.95 -17.77
CA SER A 28 -1.48 -5.26 -17.21
C SER A 28 -1.99 -6.63 -17.63
N GLN A 29 -1.70 -7.05 -18.85
CA GLN A 29 -2.12 -8.34 -19.41
C GLN A 29 -1.13 -9.47 -19.10
N ARG A 30 0.01 -9.18 -18.47
CA ARG A 30 0.87 -10.20 -17.87
C ARG A 30 0.08 -10.87 -16.76
N GLN A 31 -0.62 -11.92 -17.12
CA GLN A 31 -1.22 -12.85 -16.20
C GLN A 31 -0.09 -13.52 -15.43
N ILE A 32 -0.11 -13.42 -14.10
CA ILE A 32 0.75 -14.23 -13.26
C ILE A 32 0.20 -15.64 -13.39
N HIS A 33 0.93 -16.52 -14.07
CA HIS A 33 0.61 -17.94 -14.10
C HIS A 33 0.65 -18.43 -12.65
N SER A 34 -0.50 -18.68 -12.04
CA SER A 34 -0.59 -19.32 -10.74
C SER A 34 -0.74 -20.82 -10.99
N GLU A 35 0.32 -21.60 -10.75
CA GLU A 35 0.21 -23.06 -10.77
C GLU A 35 -0.54 -23.59 -9.52
N GLU A 36 -0.63 -22.79 -8.45
CA GLU A 36 -1.20 -23.16 -7.15
C GLU A 36 -2.37 -22.25 -6.74
N GLY A 37 -3.47 -22.30 -7.49
CA GLY A 37 -4.71 -21.59 -7.15
C GLY A 37 -5.91 -22.53 -7.15
N LEU A 38 -6.81 -22.37 -6.17
CA LEU A 38 -8.08 -23.09 -6.18
C LEU A 38 -8.89 -22.66 -7.40
N SER A 39 -9.39 -23.64 -8.15
CA SER A 39 -10.41 -23.41 -9.16
C SER A 39 -11.63 -22.75 -8.53
N VAL A 40 -12.35 -21.94 -9.30
CA VAL A 40 -13.63 -21.33 -8.89
C VAL A 40 -14.59 -22.40 -8.35
N GLN A 41 -14.57 -23.59 -8.94
CA GLN A 41 -15.38 -24.73 -8.49
C GLN A 41 -14.91 -25.30 -7.15
N GLU A 42 -13.60 -25.47 -6.96
CA GLU A 42 -13.02 -25.96 -5.69
C GLU A 42 -13.27 -24.96 -4.55
N ALA A 43 -13.10 -23.66 -4.81
CA ALA A 43 -13.41 -22.61 -3.85
C ALA A 43 -14.91 -22.60 -3.48
N SER A 44 -15.79 -22.77 -4.46
CA SER A 44 -17.24 -22.84 -4.22
C SER A 44 -17.63 -24.05 -3.38
N GLN A 45 -16.98 -25.21 -3.61
CA GLN A 45 -17.19 -26.40 -2.79
C GLN A 45 -16.73 -26.18 -1.34
N LEU A 46 -15.59 -25.54 -1.10
CA LEU A 46 -15.12 -25.22 0.26
C LEU A 46 -16.04 -24.23 0.98
N ILE A 47 -16.63 -23.27 0.27
CA ILE A 47 -17.58 -22.31 0.83
C ILE A 47 -18.90 -23.01 1.23
N THR A 48 -19.34 -23.99 0.43
CA THR A 48 -20.62 -24.67 0.62
C THR A 48 -20.52 -25.91 1.52
N ALA A 49 -19.30 -26.45 1.70
CA ALA A 49 -19.06 -27.59 2.55
C ALA A 49 -19.48 -27.26 4.00
N PRO A 50 -20.35 -28.07 4.61
CA PRO A 50 -20.66 -27.91 6.02
C PRO A 50 -19.37 -28.14 6.80
N VAL A 51 -18.89 -27.08 7.45
CA VAL A 51 -17.80 -27.19 8.44
C VAL A 51 -18.31 -28.16 9.50
N GLU A 52 -17.71 -29.34 9.58
CA GLU A 52 -17.89 -30.21 10.75
C GLU A 52 -17.52 -29.36 11.96
N VAL A 53 -18.54 -28.98 12.71
CA VAL A 53 -18.38 -28.25 13.96
C VAL A 53 -17.79 -29.25 14.93
N ALA A 54 -16.46 -29.38 14.91
CA ALA A 54 -15.73 -29.89 16.06
C ALA A 54 -16.24 -29.09 17.26
N GLU A 55 -16.85 -29.80 18.22
CA GLU A 55 -17.47 -29.21 19.39
C GLU A 55 -16.49 -28.19 19.99
N ALA A 56 -16.88 -26.92 19.97
CA ALA A 56 -15.98 -25.85 20.39
C ALA A 56 -15.61 -26.11 21.86
N PRO A 57 -14.31 -26.15 22.21
CA PRO A 57 -13.91 -26.31 23.60
C PRO A 57 -14.60 -25.24 24.45
N PRO A 58 -14.98 -25.55 25.70
CA PRO A 58 -15.78 -24.69 26.54
C PRO A 58 -15.19 -23.29 26.51
N ARG A 59 -16.03 -22.30 26.15
CA ARG A 59 -15.62 -20.92 25.91
C ARG A 59 -14.75 -20.47 27.07
N ALA A 60 -13.45 -20.29 26.81
CA ALA A 60 -12.55 -19.70 27.80
C ALA A 60 -13.18 -18.39 28.25
N GLN A 61 -13.27 -18.21 29.57
CA GLN A 61 -13.91 -17.07 30.21
C GLN A 61 -13.56 -15.79 29.46
N ARG A 62 -14.59 -15.02 29.06
CA ARG A 62 -14.42 -13.77 28.30
C ARG A 62 -13.28 -12.98 28.95
N ARG A 63 -12.15 -12.86 28.25
CA ARG A 63 -11.09 -11.93 28.67
C ARG A 63 -11.78 -10.58 28.89
N ARG A 64 -11.56 -9.99 30.08
CA ARG A 64 -11.98 -8.62 30.36
C ARG A 64 -11.61 -7.75 29.15
N PRO A 65 -12.48 -6.83 28.71
CA PRO A 65 -12.13 -5.88 27.67
C PRO A 65 -10.81 -5.23 28.07
N SER A 66 -9.77 -5.39 27.24
CA SER A 66 -8.54 -4.64 27.41
C SER A 66 -8.91 -3.16 27.32
N LEU A 67 -8.46 -2.37 28.29
CA LEU A 67 -8.59 -0.91 28.24
C LEU A 67 -8.08 -0.44 26.87
N PRO A 68 -8.76 0.54 26.23
CA PRO A 68 -8.33 1.05 24.94
C PRO A 68 -6.86 1.44 25.03
N LEU A 69 -6.06 0.93 24.08
CA LEU A 69 -4.66 1.30 23.93
C LEU A 69 -4.62 2.82 23.76
N GLN A 70 -4.03 3.51 24.74
CA GLN A 70 -3.84 4.95 24.66
C GLN A 70 -3.12 5.28 23.34
N PRO A 71 -3.59 6.29 22.58
CA PRO A 71 -2.93 6.68 21.35
C PRO A 71 -1.48 7.05 21.64
N ARG A 72 -0.57 6.56 20.81
CA ARG A 72 0.87 6.81 20.96
C ARG A 72 1.12 8.31 20.83
N THR A 73 1.43 8.98 21.94
CA THR A 73 1.69 10.42 21.96
C THR A 73 3.00 10.68 21.21
N ARG A 74 2.98 11.59 20.22
CA ARG A 74 4.22 12.00 19.54
C ARG A 74 5.14 12.67 20.55
N ALA A 75 6.43 12.34 20.50
CA ALA A 75 7.45 13.05 21.27
C ALA A 75 7.47 14.53 20.86
N LEU A 76 7.61 15.41 21.85
CA LEU A 76 7.72 16.84 21.60
C LEU A 76 9.01 17.14 20.81
N PRO A 77 8.99 18.17 19.93
CA PRO A 77 10.16 18.55 19.16
C PRO A 77 11.31 18.98 20.09
N THR A 78 12.51 18.48 19.80
CA THR A 78 13.75 18.86 20.48
C THR A 78 14.50 19.92 19.68
N CYS A 79 15.28 20.74 20.37
CA CYS A 79 16.15 21.72 19.74
C CYS A 79 17.22 21.01 18.88
N GLY A 80 17.38 21.42 17.61
CA GLY A 80 18.34 20.79 16.71
C GLY A 80 19.82 21.03 17.05
N LEU A 81 20.15 21.87 18.04
CA LEU A 81 21.52 22.09 18.52
C LEU A 81 21.80 21.30 19.81
N CYS A 82 21.05 21.59 20.87
CA CYS A 82 21.30 21.03 22.20
C CYS A 82 20.38 19.85 22.58
N LYS A 83 19.46 19.45 21.69
CA LYS A 83 18.53 18.30 21.86
C LYS A 83 17.60 18.38 23.07
N THR A 84 17.51 19.52 23.76
CA THR A 84 16.54 19.73 24.84
C THR A 84 15.18 20.14 24.27
N GLN A 85 14.11 19.76 24.98
CA GLN A 85 12.75 20.15 24.62
C GLN A 85 12.47 21.58 25.11
N GLY A 86 11.58 22.30 24.43
CA GLY A 86 11.06 23.59 24.92
C GLY A 86 11.59 24.84 24.20
N HIS A 87 12.55 24.72 23.26
CA HIS A 87 12.97 25.84 22.44
C HIS A 87 13.40 25.42 21.03
N ARG A 88 13.36 26.37 20.08
CA ARG A 88 13.83 26.17 18.71
C ARG A 88 15.32 26.52 18.60
N ARG A 89 15.95 26.04 17.53
CA ARG A 89 17.36 26.30 17.21
C ARG A 89 17.71 27.80 17.25
N ASP A 90 16.78 28.67 16.84
CA ASP A 90 16.97 30.12 16.77
C ASP A 90 17.04 30.79 18.16
N THR A 91 16.52 30.14 19.19
CA THR A 91 16.45 30.64 20.58
C THR A 91 17.31 29.79 21.52
N CYS A 92 18.29 29.07 20.97
CA CYS A 92 19.13 28.17 21.74
C CYS A 92 20.12 28.95 22.63
N PRO A 93 20.20 28.66 23.93
CA PRO A 93 21.17 29.30 24.82
C PRO A 93 22.62 28.85 24.57
N ASN A 94 22.79 27.70 23.89
CA ASN A 94 24.08 27.17 23.46
C ASN A 94 24.40 27.56 22.00
N ARG A 95 23.99 28.75 21.56
CA ARG A 95 24.28 29.24 20.21
C ARG A 95 25.72 29.72 20.10
#